data_AF-A0A0G4I925-F1
#
_entry.id   AF-A0A0G4I925-F1
#
_cell.length_a   1.000
_cell.length_b   1.000
_cell.length_c   1.000
_cell.angle_alpha   90.00
_cell.angle_beta   90.00
_cell.angle_gamma   90.00
#
_symmetry.space_group_name_H-M   'P 1'
#
loop_
_entity.id
_entity.type
_entity.pdbx_description
1 polymer ?
#
loop_
_entity_poly.entity_id
_entity_poly.type
_entity_poly.pdbx_seq_one_letter_code
_entity_poly.pdbx_strand_id
1 'polypeptide(L)'
;MDVSTAFLQAPIKDAVWLRLPSNLPVEVYPGLRAGVFIRIQKAVYGLKDAPKVYTSYFKKKVRSLGWTEISESILVRRNRKGEPVALLVMHVDDLFLFSPSVDEDVKGIQGLFDIDKPERMDNGELHLYVGMSIRMRPGEMLLDQSSYIQGMSEGVSEKARKPLTEKDLLLPEEKDVDLSLQAEQQKNVGCLGWAVKTQPSLSFLFSHLSHSNSRPSCSSVLATEKALWHTRETVRPLCLSSVSSVPCLLVWGDASYELAKKEGRLGIEMQLVDESEIANLEKINEDNTVF
;
A
#
# COMPACT_ATOMS: atom_id res chain seq x y z
N MET A 1 -9.42 -0.96 -12.43
CA MET A 1 -9.05 -1.16 -13.86
C MET A 1 -7.61 -1.63 -13.87
N ASP A 2 -7.21 -2.44 -14.84
CA ASP A 2 -5.83 -2.95 -14.95
C ASP A 2 -5.29 -2.67 -16.36
N VAL A 3 -4.10 -2.06 -16.45
CA VAL A 3 -3.48 -1.70 -17.72
C VAL A 3 -2.68 -2.88 -18.26
N SER A 4 -3.20 -3.50 -19.32
CA SER A 4 -2.60 -4.68 -19.93
C SER A 4 -1.17 -4.39 -20.37
N THR A 5 -0.23 -5.18 -19.84
CA THR A 5 1.20 -5.07 -20.14
C THR A 5 1.75 -3.65 -19.94
N ALA A 6 1.38 -2.97 -18.84
CA ALA A 6 1.66 -1.55 -18.58
C ALA A 6 2.98 -1.00 -19.12
N PHE A 7 4.13 -1.62 -18.84
CA PHE A 7 5.42 -1.10 -19.33
C PHE A 7 5.50 -1.07 -20.87
N LEU A 8 4.93 -2.06 -21.55
CA LEU A 8 4.84 -2.11 -23.01
C LEU A 8 3.84 -1.09 -23.60
N GLN A 9 3.16 -0.30 -22.78
CA GLN A 9 2.39 0.86 -23.26
C GLN A 9 3.27 2.08 -23.49
N ALA A 10 4.41 2.16 -22.79
CA ALA A 10 5.25 3.36 -22.78
C ALA A 10 6.45 3.23 -23.73
N PRO A 11 6.63 4.15 -24.69
CA PRO A 11 7.83 4.19 -25.51
C PRO A 11 9.04 4.62 -24.67
N ILE A 12 10.22 4.05 -24.96
CA ILE A 12 11.49 4.51 -24.38
C ILE A 12 12.24 5.39 -25.37
N LYS A 13 12.85 6.47 -24.88
CA LYS A 13 13.66 7.38 -25.72
C LYS A 13 15.09 6.91 -25.87
N ASP A 14 15.63 6.33 -24.81
CA ASP A 14 17.03 5.90 -24.76
C ASP A 14 17.25 4.69 -25.64
N ALA A 15 18.40 4.65 -26.33
CA ALA A 15 18.79 3.54 -27.16
C ALA A 15 19.30 2.37 -26.29
N VAL A 16 18.37 1.59 -25.75
CA VAL A 16 18.68 0.40 -24.96
C VAL A 16 18.73 -0.83 -25.88
N TRP A 17 19.84 -1.56 -25.82
CA TRP A 17 20.05 -2.79 -26.59
C TRP A 17 20.24 -3.97 -25.64
N LEU A 18 19.54 -5.07 -25.91
CA LEU A 18 19.71 -6.32 -25.20
C LEU A 18 20.53 -7.28 -26.03
N ARG A 19 21.56 -7.87 -25.42
CA ARG A 19 22.19 -9.06 -25.95
C ARG A 19 21.37 -10.27 -25.52
N LEU A 20 20.89 -11.04 -26.49
CA LEU A 20 20.09 -12.23 -26.17
C LEU A 20 20.96 -13.31 -25.50
N PRO A 21 20.39 -14.07 -24.55
CA PRO A 21 21.10 -15.17 -23.90
C PRO A 21 21.40 -16.28 -24.92
N SER A 22 22.50 -17.00 -24.72
CA SER A 22 22.99 -17.99 -25.68
C SER A 22 22.14 -19.26 -25.77
N ASN A 23 21.36 -19.54 -24.73
CA ASN A 23 20.48 -20.71 -24.59
C ASN A 23 19.02 -20.42 -25.01
N LEU A 24 18.76 -19.35 -25.76
CA LEU A 24 17.42 -19.05 -26.26
C LEU A 24 16.92 -20.22 -27.12
N PRO A 25 15.69 -20.72 -26.93
CA PRO A 25 15.13 -21.77 -27.80
C PRO A 25 14.84 -21.18 -29.18
N VAL A 26 15.83 -21.29 -30.08
CA VAL A 26 15.81 -20.71 -31.45
C VAL A 26 14.63 -21.23 -32.27
N GLU A 27 14.09 -22.40 -31.93
CA GLU A 27 12.93 -23.03 -32.58
C GLU A 27 11.61 -22.27 -32.32
N VAL A 28 11.51 -21.51 -31.23
CA VAL A 28 10.28 -20.79 -30.86
C VAL A 28 10.18 -19.43 -31.56
N TYR A 29 11.31 -18.76 -31.81
CA TYR A 29 11.35 -17.44 -32.44
C TYR A 29 12.37 -17.39 -33.57
N PRO A 30 11.96 -17.72 -34.82
CA PRO A 30 12.84 -17.71 -35.98
C PRO A 30 13.48 -16.32 -36.17
N GLY A 31 14.77 -16.20 -35.88
CA GLY A 31 15.54 -14.95 -36.02
C GLY A 31 16.17 -14.43 -34.72
N LEU A 32 15.71 -14.91 -33.56
CA LEU A 32 16.34 -14.62 -32.28
C LEU A 32 17.40 -15.69 -31.99
N ARG A 33 18.67 -15.39 -32.28
CA ARG A 33 19.81 -16.29 -32.06
C ARG A 33 20.80 -15.68 -31.07
N ALA A 34 21.59 -16.54 -30.44
CA ALA A 34 22.72 -16.13 -29.61
C ALA A 34 23.62 -15.13 -30.35
N GLY A 35 23.98 -14.03 -29.70
CA GLY A 35 24.84 -12.99 -30.28
C GLY A 35 24.10 -11.90 -31.07
N VAL A 36 22.78 -12.02 -31.29
CA VAL A 36 21.96 -10.93 -31.83
C VAL A 36 21.71 -9.89 -30.73
N PHE A 37 21.81 -8.61 -31.12
CA PHE A 37 21.41 -7.48 -30.30
C PHE A 37 20.06 -6.96 -30.78
N ILE A 38 19.13 -6.77 -29.84
CA ILE A 38 17.81 -6.20 -30.12
C ILE A 38 17.69 -4.83 -29.48
N ARG A 39 17.16 -3.84 -30.21
CA ARG A 39 16.83 -2.53 -29.64
C ARG A 39 15.44 -2.60 -29.04
N ILE A 40 15.33 -2.25 -27.78
CA ILE A 40 14.03 -2.13 -27.12
C ILE A 40 13.40 -0.80 -27.52
N GLN A 41 12.13 -0.83 -27.96
CA GLN A 41 11.40 0.37 -28.38
C GLN A 41 10.45 0.93 -27.30
N LYS A 42 10.13 0.10 -26.31
CA LYS A 42 9.20 0.43 -25.22
C LYS A 42 9.83 0.08 -23.88
N ALA A 43 9.28 0.58 -22.78
CA ALA A 43 9.69 0.11 -21.46
C ALA A 43 9.35 -1.38 -21.34
N VAL A 44 10.25 -2.16 -20.75
CA VAL A 44 10.05 -3.61 -20.57
C VAL A 44 10.45 -4.01 -19.15
N TYR A 45 9.85 -5.10 -18.67
CA TYR A 45 10.24 -5.70 -17.40
C TYR A 45 11.74 -6.02 -17.37
N GLY A 46 12.36 -5.83 -16.21
CA GLY A 46 13.80 -6.01 -16.00
C GLY A 46 14.65 -4.77 -16.28
N LEU A 47 14.12 -3.73 -16.95
CA LEU A 47 14.79 -2.44 -16.97
C LEU A 47 14.55 -1.70 -15.65
N LYS A 48 15.63 -1.21 -15.04
CA LYS A 48 15.58 -0.47 -13.77
C LYS A 48 14.62 0.72 -13.81
N ASP A 49 14.53 1.41 -14.95
CA ASP A 49 13.73 2.62 -15.11
C ASP A 49 12.36 2.39 -15.75
N ALA A 50 12.00 1.15 -16.12
CA ALA A 50 10.73 0.89 -16.80
C ALA A 50 9.49 1.39 -16.03
N PRO A 51 9.37 1.18 -14.70
CA PRO A 51 8.24 1.71 -13.94
C PRO A 51 8.16 3.24 -14.04
N LYS A 52 9.29 3.93 -13.86
CA LYS A 52 9.35 5.39 -13.92
C LYS A 52 8.99 5.95 -15.30
N VAL A 53 9.49 5.31 -16.37
CA VAL A 53 9.18 5.68 -17.76
C VAL A 53 7.68 5.53 -18.03
N TYR A 54 7.11 4.40 -17.63
CA TYR A 54 5.68 4.14 -17.78
C TYR A 54 4.82 5.12 -16.98
N THR A 55 5.05 5.26 -15.68
CA THR A 55 4.31 6.18 -14.81
C THR A 55 4.34 7.62 -15.35
N SER A 56 5.50 8.08 -15.82
CA SER A 56 5.64 9.43 -16.41
C SER A 56 4.87 9.56 -17.73
N TYR A 57 4.90 8.52 -18.57
CA TYR A 57 4.17 8.49 -19.82
C TYR A 57 2.65 8.47 -19.58
N PHE A 58 2.18 7.64 -18.64
CA PHE A 58 0.79 7.55 -18.22
C PHE A 58 0.27 8.92 -17.79
N LYS A 59 0.90 9.52 -16.77
CA LYS A 59 0.55 10.85 -16.23
C LYS A 59 0.50 11.92 -17.31
N LYS A 60 1.47 11.91 -18.24
CA LYS A 60 1.51 12.86 -19.36
C LYS A 60 0.31 12.69 -20.30
N LYS A 61 -0.08 11.46 -20.60
CA LYS A 61 -1.18 11.16 -21.53
C LYS A 61 -2.53 11.48 -20.91
N VAL A 62 -2.81 11.03 -19.69
CA VAL A 62 -4.10 11.28 -19.05
C VAL A 62 -4.34 12.77 -18.74
N ARG A 63 -3.30 13.60 -18.73
CA ARG A 63 -3.42 15.05 -18.65
C ARG A 63 -4.28 15.66 -19.76
N SER A 64 -4.31 15.06 -20.96
CA SER A 64 -5.21 15.54 -22.04
C SER A 64 -6.69 15.30 -21.74
N LEU A 65 -7.01 14.41 -20.80
CA LEU A 65 -8.37 14.16 -20.31
C LEU A 65 -8.70 15.00 -19.06
N GLY A 66 -7.81 15.91 -18.65
CA GLY A 66 -8.02 16.78 -17.49
C GLY A 66 -7.56 16.20 -16.16
N TRP A 67 -6.87 15.05 -16.14
CA TRP A 67 -6.26 14.50 -14.93
C TRP A 67 -4.98 15.24 -14.57
N THR A 68 -4.86 15.63 -13.30
CA THR A 68 -3.70 16.36 -12.78
C THR A 68 -3.21 15.73 -11.49
N GLU A 69 -1.90 15.48 -11.39
CA GLU A 69 -1.29 14.91 -10.19
C GLU A 69 -1.29 15.91 -9.04
N ILE A 70 -1.75 15.48 -7.87
CA ILE A 70 -1.72 16.28 -6.62
C ILE A 70 -0.81 15.69 -5.55
N SER A 71 -0.57 14.38 -5.63
CA SER A 71 0.38 13.64 -4.81
C SER A 71 0.86 12.45 -5.66
N GLU A 72 1.97 11.82 -5.28
CA GLU A 72 2.58 10.77 -6.07
C GLU A 72 1.56 9.67 -6.45
N SER A 73 1.29 9.58 -7.76
CA SER A 73 0.34 8.60 -8.33
C SER A 73 -1.12 8.77 -7.89
N ILE A 74 -1.47 9.95 -7.35
CA ILE A 74 -2.84 10.39 -7.06
C ILE A 74 -3.15 11.57 -7.97
N LEU A 75 -4.10 11.35 -8.90
CA LEU A 75 -4.55 12.32 -9.87
C LEU A 75 -5.98 12.74 -9.59
N VAL A 76 -6.28 14.01 -9.84
CA VAL A 76 -7.64 14.57 -9.74
C VAL A 76 -8.06 15.20 -11.04
N ARG A 77 -9.34 15.06 -11.36
CA ARG A 77 -10.03 15.86 -12.37
C ARG A 77 -10.82 16.95 -11.66
N ARG A 78 -10.75 18.17 -12.18
CA ARG A 78 -11.45 19.34 -11.62
C ARG A 78 -12.52 19.84 -12.58
N ASN A 79 -13.59 20.39 -12.04
CA ASN A 79 -14.61 21.08 -12.83
C ASN A 79 -14.13 22.48 -13.27
N ARG A 80 -14.99 23.22 -13.98
CA ARG A 80 -14.68 24.58 -14.46
C ARG A 80 -14.44 25.60 -13.35
N LYS A 81 -14.92 25.34 -12.13
CA LYS A 81 -14.70 26.17 -10.94
C LYS A 81 -13.40 25.80 -10.21
N GLY A 82 -12.70 24.75 -10.65
CA GLY A 82 -11.48 24.25 -10.01
C GLY A 82 -11.76 23.25 -8.86
N GLU A 83 -13.02 22.90 -8.60
CA GLU A 83 -13.37 21.93 -7.56
C GLU A 83 -13.04 20.50 -8.02
N PRO A 84 -12.45 19.66 -7.16
CA PRO A 84 -12.18 18.27 -7.50
C PRO A 84 -13.51 17.51 -7.67
N VAL A 85 -13.62 16.74 -8.75
CA VAL A 85 -14.85 15.96 -9.07
C VAL A 85 -14.59 14.48 -9.29
N ALA A 86 -13.35 14.09 -9.57
CA ALA A 86 -12.98 12.68 -9.71
C ALA A 86 -11.55 12.46 -9.23
N LEU A 87 -11.27 11.26 -8.74
CA LEU A 87 -10.01 10.81 -8.19
C LEU A 87 -9.54 9.56 -8.95
N LEU A 88 -8.29 9.54 -9.36
CA LEU A 88 -7.63 8.39 -9.98
C LEU A 88 -6.35 8.10 -9.19
N VAL A 89 -6.34 6.96 -8.51
CA VAL A 89 -5.16 6.42 -7.83
C VAL A 89 -4.54 5.36 -8.73
N MET A 90 -3.22 5.37 -8.85
CA MET A 90 -2.48 4.43 -9.70
C MET A 90 -1.43 3.70 -8.86
N HIS A 91 -1.35 2.39 -9.04
CA HIS A 91 -0.26 1.57 -8.58
C HIS A 91 0.25 0.73 -9.74
N VAL A 92 1.23 1.26 -10.47
CA VAL A 92 1.75 0.64 -11.70
C VAL A 92 0.60 0.39 -12.71
N ASP A 93 0.21 -0.85 -12.93
CA ASP A 93 -0.84 -1.31 -13.84
C ASP A 93 -2.24 -1.21 -13.24
N ASP A 94 -2.36 -1.32 -11.91
CA ASP A 94 -3.61 -1.16 -11.20
C ASP A 94 -4.05 0.32 -11.13
N LEU A 95 -5.26 0.60 -11.59
CA LEU A 95 -5.91 1.91 -11.52
C LEU A 95 -7.20 1.85 -10.72
N PHE A 96 -7.33 2.75 -9.74
CA PHE A 96 -8.51 2.90 -8.92
C PHE A 96 -9.18 4.26 -9.14
N LEU A 97 -10.38 4.24 -9.70
CA LEU A 97 -11.08 5.42 -10.21
C LEU A 97 -12.38 5.66 -9.42
N PHE A 98 -12.49 6.85 -8.85
CA PHE A 98 -13.72 7.39 -8.29
C PHE A 98 -14.19 8.54 -9.15
N SER A 99 -15.36 8.40 -9.78
CA SER A 99 -15.92 9.44 -10.63
C SER A 99 -17.44 9.40 -10.68
N PRO A 100 -18.13 10.56 -10.69
CA PRO A 100 -19.56 10.63 -10.97
C PRO A 100 -19.91 10.28 -12.42
N SER A 101 -18.91 10.26 -13.32
CA SER A 101 -19.05 9.94 -14.75
C SER A 101 -18.13 8.77 -15.13
N VAL A 102 -18.14 7.72 -14.31
CA VAL A 102 -17.18 6.61 -14.38
C VAL A 102 -17.06 6.00 -15.78
N ASP A 103 -18.16 5.80 -16.51
CA ASP A 103 -18.13 5.23 -17.87
C ASP A 103 -17.37 6.10 -18.88
N GLU A 104 -17.55 7.41 -18.80
CA GLU A 104 -16.88 8.35 -19.71
C GLU A 104 -15.39 8.43 -19.39
N ASP A 105 -15.04 8.51 -18.11
CA ASP A 105 -13.66 8.56 -17.67
C ASP A 105 -12.92 7.24 -18.00
N VAL A 106 -13.55 6.08 -17.78
CA VAL A 106 -13.02 4.77 -18.17
C VAL A 106 -12.77 4.72 -19.69
N LYS A 107 -13.76 5.09 -20.50
CA LYS A 107 -13.63 5.13 -21.97
C LYS A 107 -12.52 6.07 -22.42
N GLY A 108 -12.37 7.22 -21.77
CA GLY A 108 -11.30 8.17 -22.07
C GLY A 108 -9.92 7.55 -21.86
N ILE A 109 -9.70 6.85 -20.73
CA ILE A 109 -8.42 6.20 -20.44
C ILE A 109 -8.20 5.00 -21.38
N GLN A 110 -9.24 4.21 -21.68
CA GLN A 110 -9.18 3.12 -22.69
C GLN A 110 -8.85 3.63 -24.11
N GLY A 111 -9.17 4.89 -24.42
CA GLY A 111 -8.74 5.51 -25.68
C GLY A 111 -7.25 5.84 -25.75
N LEU A 112 -6.53 5.78 -24.62
CA LEU A 112 -5.11 6.09 -24.51
C LEU A 112 -4.24 4.85 -24.23
N PHE A 113 -4.80 3.81 -23.61
CA PHE A 113 -4.12 2.62 -23.12
C PHE A 113 -4.96 1.38 -23.35
N ASP A 114 -4.32 0.23 -23.57
CA ASP A 114 -5.04 -1.04 -23.51
C ASP A 114 -5.27 -1.40 -22.04
N ILE A 115 -6.52 -1.66 -21.70
CA ILE A 115 -6.98 -1.92 -20.34
C ILE A 115 -7.84 -3.16 -20.38
N ASP A 116 -7.58 -4.06 -19.44
CA ASP A 116 -8.43 -5.22 -19.20
C ASP A 116 -9.84 -4.81 -18.78
N LYS A 117 -10.77 -5.77 -18.79
CA LYS A 117 -12.18 -5.51 -18.48
C LYS A 117 -12.30 -4.83 -17.10
N PRO A 118 -12.77 -3.57 -17.02
CA PRO A 118 -12.90 -2.89 -15.75
C PRO A 118 -13.92 -3.55 -14.83
N GLU A 119 -13.57 -3.65 -13.54
CA GLU A 119 -14.48 -4.06 -12.48
C GLU A 119 -15.15 -2.84 -11.82
N ARG A 120 -16.41 -3.00 -11.44
CA ARG A 120 -17.20 -1.95 -10.79
C ARG A 120 -17.41 -2.27 -9.31
N MET A 121 -17.15 -1.30 -8.44
CA MET A 121 -17.22 -1.46 -6.98
C MET A 121 -18.53 -0.97 -6.33
N ASP A 122 -19.58 -0.70 -7.10
CA ASP A 122 -20.86 -0.15 -6.61
C ASP A 122 -21.87 -1.21 -6.15
N ASN A 123 -21.51 -2.49 -6.19
CA ASN A 123 -22.39 -3.62 -5.89
C ASN A 123 -22.31 -4.12 -4.43
N GLY A 124 -21.46 -3.51 -3.59
CA GLY A 124 -21.24 -3.94 -2.20
C GLY A 124 -20.44 -5.25 -2.07
N GLU A 125 -19.89 -5.76 -3.17
CA GLU A 125 -18.99 -6.92 -3.15
C GLU A 125 -17.61 -6.54 -2.63
N LEU A 126 -16.82 -7.57 -2.33
CA LEU A 126 -15.41 -7.43 -1.97
C LEU A 126 -14.58 -7.27 -3.24
N HIS A 127 -13.80 -6.20 -3.31
CA HIS A 127 -12.85 -5.94 -4.38
C HIS A 127 -11.43 -5.93 -3.83
N LEU A 128 -10.46 -6.35 -4.64
CA LEU A 128 -9.05 -6.32 -4.26
C LEU A 128 -8.33 -5.22 -5.04
N TYR A 129 -7.54 -4.41 -4.35
CA TYR A 129 -6.65 -3.43 -4.96
C TYR A 129 -5.32 -3.43 -4.22
N VAL A 130 -4.23 -3.76 -4.90
CA VAL A 130 -2.86 -3.79 -4.34
C VAL A 130 -2.79 -4.60 -3.02
N GLY A 131 -3.50 -5.72 -2.96
CA GLY A 131 -3.54 -6.58 -1.77
C GLY A 131 -4.38 -6.05 -0.59
N MET A 132 -5.16 -4.98 -0.79
CA MET A 132 -6.17 -4.51 0.15
C MET A 132 -7.57 -4.93 -0.31
N SER A 133 -8.39 -5.35 0.65
CA SER A 133 -9.81 -5.63 0.51
C SER A 133 -10.59 -4.33 0.64
N ILE A 134 -11.42 -4.03 -0.35
CA ILE A 134 -12.26 -2.84 -0.40
C ILE A 134 -13.71 -3.27 -0.54
N ARG A 135 -14.59 -2.67 0.25
CA ARG A 135 -16.04 -2.81 0.11
C ARG A 135 -16.73 -1.46 0.23
N MET A 136 -17.51 -1.11 -0.78
CA MET A 136 -18.31 0.12 -0.77
C MET A 136 -19.68 -0.14 -0.15
N ARG A 137 -20.12 0.77 0.71
CA ARG A 137 -21.48 0.86 1.24
C ARG A 137 -22.00 2.29 1.04
N PRO A 138 -23.33 2.53 1.13
CA PRO A 138 -23.85 3.89 1.06
C PRO A 138 -23.21 4.78 2.13
N GLY A 139 -22.40 5.76 1.71
CA GLY A 139 -21.72 6.71 2.59
C GLY A 139 -20.44 6.19 3.27
N GLU A 140 -20.03 4.94 3.02
CA GLU A 140 -18.88 4.32 3.69
C GLU A 140 -18.02 3.51 2.71
N MET A 141 -16.70 3.53 2.91
CA MET A 141 -15.75 2.62 2.28
C MET A 141 -15.05 1.84 3.39
N LEU A 142 -15.18 0.51 3.37
CA LEU A 142 -14.45 -0.37 4.26
C LEU A 142 -13.17 -0.82 3.57
N LEU A 143 -12.05 -0.68 4.29
CA LEU A 143 -10.72 -1.04 3.83
C LEU A 143 -10.08 -1.99 4.83
N ASP A 144 -9.68 -3.19 4.41
CA ASP A 144 -9.01 -4.14 5.29
C ASP A 144 -7.94 -4.97 4.58
N GLN A 145 -7.11 -5.65 5.36
CA GLN A 145 -6.09 -6.58 4.86
C GLN A 145 -6.33 -7.99 5.41
N SER A 146 -7.59 -8.38 5.66
CA SER A 146 -7.94 -9.62 6.36
C SER A 146 -7.39 -10.86 5.64
N SER A 147 -7.46 -10.92 4.30
CA SER A 147 -6.90 -12.05 3.53
C SER A 147 -5.38 -12.16 3.69
N TYR A 148 -4.69 -11.02 3.72
CA TYR A 148 -3.25 -10.98 3.97
C TYR A 148 -2.91 -11.39 5.41
N ILE A 149 -3.64 -10.81 6.39
CA ILE A 149 -3.50 -11.09 7.82
C ILE A 149 -3.73 -12.57 8.13
N GLN A 150 -4.72 -13.18 7.48
CA GLN A 150 -4.99 -14.60 7.60
C GLN A 150 -3.77 -15.42 7.14
N GLY A 151 -3.25 -15.15 5.94
CA GLY A 151 -2.10 -15.86 5.38
C GLY A 151 -0.82 -15.72 6.21
N MET A 152 -0.50 -14.52 6.72
CA MET A 152 0.68 -14.33 7.58
C MET A 152 0.54 -15.04 8.93
N SER A 153 -0.67 -15.16 9.47
CA SER A 153 -0.92 -15.82 10.76
C SER A 153 -0.79 -17.35 10.71
N GLU A 154 -0.87 -17.96 9.52
CA GLU A 154 -0.69 -19.41 9.36
C GLU A 154 0.77 -19.85 9.59
N GLY A 155 1.72 -18.94 9.38
CA GLY A 155 3.15 -19.21 9.51
C GLY A 155 3.71 -19.08 10.93
N VAL A 156 2.90 -18.69 11.93
CA VAL A 156 3.38 -18.45 13.30
C VAL A 156 3.45 -19.73 14.13
N SER A 157 4.43 -19.78 15.04
CA SER A 157 4.59 -20.91 15.96
C SER A 157 3.38 -21.10 16.89
N GLU A 158 3.15 -22.33 17.37
CA GLU A 158 2.07 -22.61 18.33
C GLU A 158 2.22 -21.79 19.63
N LYS A 159 3.46 -21.50 20.04
CA LYS A 159 3.77 -20.68 21.21
C LYS A 159 3.28 -19.23 21.05
N ALA A 160 3.21 -18.74 19.81
CA ALA A 160 2.77 -17.40 19.49
C ALA A 160 1.25 -17.21 19.59
N ARG A 161 0.47 -18.30 19.67
CA ARG A 161 -1.00 -18.23 19.80
C ARG A 161 -1.49 -17.82 21.19
N LYS A 162 -0.57 -17.48 22.09
CA LYS A 162 -0.86 -16.92 23.42
C LYS A 162 -0.94 -15.40 23.34
N PRO A 163 -1.73 -14.75 24.21
CA PRO A 163 -1.81 -13.29 24.25
C PRO A 163 -0.42 -12.64 24.36
N LEU A 164 -0.24 -11.54 23.62
CA LEU A 164 0.90 -10.66 23.77
C LEU A 164 0.80 -9.92 25.09
N THR A 165 1.91 -9.84 25.83
CA THR A 165 1.96 -9.19 27.15
C THR A 165 3.11 -8.18 27.22
N GLU A 166 3.08 -7.28 28.19
CA GLU A 166 4.16 -6.30 28.42
C GLU A 166 5.54 -6.95 28.56
N LYS A 167 5.61 -8.18 29.10
CA LYS A 167 6.86 -8.95 29.23
C LYS A 167 7.46 -9.33 27.87
N ASP A 168 6.63 -9.52 26.86
CA ASP A 168 7.08 -9.84 25.50
C ASP A 168 7.67 -8.60 24.81
N LEU A 169 7.35 -7.39 25.28
CA LEU A 169 7.82 -6.12 24.74
C LEU A 169 9.11 -5.62 25.42
N LEU A 170 9.70 -6.40 26.33
CA LEU A 170 11.00 -6.05 26.90
C LEU A 170 12.10 -6.16 25.83
N LEU A 171 12.98 -5.17 25.81
CA LEU A 171 14.14 -5.20 24.90
C LEU A 171 15.07 -6.35 25.30
N PRO A 172 15.57 -7.14 24.34
CA PRO A 172 16.50 -8.21 24.64
C PRO A 172 17.84 -7.68 25.17
N GLU A 173 18.47 -8.43 26.07
CA GLU A 173 19.84 -8.15 26.49
C GLU A 173 20.83 -8.55 25.37
N GLU A 174 21.99 -7.90 25.32
CA GLU A 174 23.04 -8.17 24.29
C GLU A 174 23.46 -9.65 24.24
N LYS A 175 23.41 -10.35 25.36
CA LYS A 175 23.75 -11.78 25.45
C LYS A 175 22.74 -12.70 24.75
N ASP A 176 21.52 -12.22 24.51
CA ASP A 176 20.40 -13.00 23.97
C ASP A 176 20.26 -12.83 22.44
N VAL A 177 21.13 -12.02 21.82
CA VAL A 177 21.10 -11.74 20.38
C VAL A 177 21.55 -12.97 19.59
N ASP A 178 20.74 -13.35 18.60
CA ASP A 178 21.01 -14.42 17.65
C ASP A 178 20.78 -13.93 16.21
N LEU A 179 21.88 -13.65 15.50
CA LEU A 179 21.83 -13.14 14.14
C LEU A 179 21.28 -14.16 13.12
N SER A 180 21.22 -15.45 13.47
CA SER A 180 20.61 -16.45 12.59
C SER A 180 19.09 -16.22 12.42
N LEU A 181 18.46 -15.54 13.38
CA LEU A 181 17.02 -15.21 13.37
C LEU A 181 16.69 -13.93 12.60
N GLN A 182 17.70 -13.22 12.06
CA GLN A 182 17.50 -11.93 11.41
C GLN A 182 16.52 -11.98 10.23
N ALA A 183 16.66 -12.98 9.37
CA ALA A 183 15.77 -13.13 8.21
C ALA A 183 14.32 -13.38 8.64
N GLU A 184 14.11 -14.18 9.67
CA GLU A 184 12.78 -14.47 10.22
C GLU A 184 12.17 -13.24 10.89
N GLN A 185 12.94 -12.52 11.71
CA GLN A 185 12.48 -11.27 12.34
C GLN A 185 12.08 -10.24 11.28
N GLN A 186 12.93 -10.02 10.27
CA GLN A 186 12.66 -9.04 9.21
C GLN A 186 11.44 -9.44 8.37
N LYS A 187 11.25 -10.73 8.10
CA LYS A 187 10.04 -11.25 7.48
C LYS A 187 8.81 -10.94 8.34
N ASN A 188 8.84 -11.29 9.63
CA ASN A 188 7.70 -11.14 10.53
C ASN A 188 7.34 -9.66 10.76
N VAL A 189 8.34 -8.79 10.97
CA VAL A 189 8.13 -7.34 11.10
C VAL A 189 7.69 -6.73 9.78
N GLY A 190 8.24 -7.17 8.64
CA GLY A 190 7.75 -6.77 7.33
C GLY A 190 6.27 -7.15 7.15
N CYS A 191 5.89 -8.34 7.64
CA CYS A 191 4.50 -8.76 7.60
C CYS A 191 3.58 -7.83 8.40
N LEU A 192 3.98 -7.53 9.63
CA LEU A 192 3.27 -6.61 10.53
C LEU A 192 3.19 -5.19 9.95
N GLY A 193 4.28 -4.69 9.36
CA GLY A 193 4.35 -3.36 8.77
C GLY A 193 3.41 -3.17 7.58
N TRP A 194 3.13 -4.23 6.82
CA TRP A 194 2.09 -4.18 5.80
C TRP A 194 0.69 -4.09 6.41
N ALA A 195 0.41 -4.84 7.48
CA ALA A 195 -0.90 -4.85 8.14
C ALA A 195 -1.26 -3.51 8.80
N VAL A 196 -0.26 -2.74 9.28
CA VAL A 196 -0.46 -1.41 9.87
C VAL A 196 -1.19 -0.45 8.93
N LYS A 197 -1.07 -0.65 7.60
CA LYS A 197 -1.70 0.23 6.59
C LYS A 197 -3.23 0.31 6.70
N THR A 198 -3.87 -0.72 7.25
CA THR A 198 -5.32 -0.73 7.51
C THR A 198 -5.66 -0.96 8.98
N GLN A 199 -4.65 -1.09 9.85
CA GLN A 199 -4.81 -1.40 11.28
C GLN A 199 -3.99 -0.40 12.13
N PRO A 200 -4.47 0.84 12.34
CA PRO A 200 -3.75 1.88 13.08
C PRO A 200 -3.33 1.48 14.49
N SER A 201 -4.16 0.70 15.17
CA SER A 201 -3.88 0.15 16.50
C SER A 201 -2.57 -0.66 16.59
N LEU A 202 -2.05 -1.18 15.47
CA LEU A 202 -0.79 -1.93 15.43
C LEU A 202 0.46 -1.05 15.32
N SER A 203 0.31 0.25 15.07
CA SER A 203 1.45 1.15 14.78
C SER A 203 2.49 1.14 15.89
N PHE A 204 2.04 1.10 17.15
CA PHE A 204 2.92 0.97 18.30
C PHE A 204 3.71 -0.35 18.28
N LEU A 205 3.02 -1.48 18.09
CA LEU A 205 3.65 -2.81 18.05
C LEU A 205 4.67 -2.91 16.93
N PHE A 206 4.31 -2.44 15.73
CA PHE A 206 5.21 -2.41 14.58
C PHE A 206 6.46 -1.57 14.88
N SER A 207 6.28 -0.34 15.34
CA SER A 207 7.39 0.56 15.69
C SER A 207 8.30 -0.07 16.75
N HIS A 208 7.72 -0.58 17.83
CA HIS A 208 8.46 -1.17 18.93
C HIS A 208 9.26 -2.42 18.51
N LEU A 209 8.62 -3.37 17.82
CA LEU A 209 9.24 -4.64 17.40
C LEU A 209 10.26 -4.47 16.28
N SER A 210 10.16 -3.38 15.48
CA SER A 210 11.12 -3.09 14.42
C SER A 210 12.54 -2.80 14.93
N HIS A 211 12.71 -2.38 16.19
CA HIS A 211 14.04 -2.19 16.79
C HIS A 211 14.89 -3.47 16.78
N SER A 212 14.25 -4.64 16.82
CA SER A 212 14.92 -5.94 16.82
C SER A 212 15.29 -6.44 15.41
N ASN A 213 14.95 -5.72 14.34
CA ASN A 213 15.18 -6.15 12.94
C ASN A 213 16.65 -6.43 12.60
N SER A 214 17.59 -5.74 13.27
CA SER A 214 19.03 -5.90 13.02
C SER A 214 19.72 -6.81 14.04
N ARG A 215 19.12 -6.96 15.23
CA ARG A 215 19.70 -7.66 16.38
C ARG A 215 18.59 -8.43 17.11
N PRO A 216 18.00 -9.48 16.50
CA PRO A 216 16.92 -10.21 17.13
C PRO A 216 17.42 -11.19 18.19
N SER A 217 16.52 -11.57 19.07
CA SER A 217 16.60 -12.71 19.99
C SER A 217 15.42 -13.66 19.76
N CYS A 218 15.48 -14.87 20.30
CA CYS A 218 14.34 -15.80 20.34
C CYS A 218 13.08 -15.16 20.95
N SER A 219 13.23 -14.34 22.00
CA SER A 219 12.11 -13.64 22.64
C SER A 219 11.50 -12.59 21.73
N SER A 220 12.32 -11.82 21.00
CA SER A 220 11.82 -10.79 20.07
C SER A 220 11.09 -11.38 18.87
N VAL A 221 11.57 -12.52 18.35
CA VAL A 221 10.91 -13.25 17.25
C VAL A 221 9.56 -13.76 17.73
N LEU A 222 9.52 -14.41 18.89
CA LEU A 222 8.27 -14.87 19.49
C LEU A 222 7.30 -13.72 19.78
N ALA A 223 7.78 -12.58 20.28
CA ALA A 223 6.96 -11.39 20.50
C ALA A 223 6.36 -10.86 19.19
N THR A 224 7.14 -10.89 18.11
CA THR A 224 6.67 -10.48 16.79
C THR A 224 5.63 -11.46 16.24
N GLU A 225 5.87 -12.77 16.34
CA GLU A 225 4.87 -13.78 15.97
C GLU A 225 3.58 -13.62 16.77
N LYS A 226 3.67 -13.36 18.07
CA LYS A 226 2.51 -13.06 18.93
C LYS A 226 1.76 -11.82 18.45
N ALA A 227 2.46 -10.79 17.98
CA ALA A 227 1.82 -9.60 17.40
C ALA A 227 1.10 -9.93 16.08
N LEU A 228 1.65 -10.80 15.22
CA LEU A 228 0.96 -11.27 14.01
C LEU A 228 -0.31 -12.06 14.37
N TRP A 229 -0.22 -12.92 15.40
CA TRP A 229 -1.39 -13.65 15.90
C TRP A 229 -2.45 -12.71 16.51
N HIS A 230 -2.02 -11.74 17.31
CA HIS A 230 -2.90 -10.71 17.87
C HIS A 230 -3.64 -9.96 16.77
N THR A 231 -2.92 -9.56 15.72
CA THR A 231 -3.49 -8.86 14.55
C THR A 231 -4.63 -9.65 13.92
N ARG A 232 -4.50 -10.97 13.81
CA ARG A 232 -5.56 -11.85 13.29
C ARG A 232 -6.81 -11.82 14.17
N GLU A 233 -6.65 -11.82 15.48
CA GLU A 233 -7.78 -11.83 16.43
C GLU A 233 -8.46 -10.46 16.56
N THR A 234 -7.72 -9.38 16.30
CA THR A 234 -8.24 -8.01 16.45
C THR A 234 -8.53 -7.32 15.12
N VAL A 235 -8.35 -7.99 13.98
CA VAL A 235 -8.55 -7.40 12.65
C VAL A 235 -9.95 -6.82 12.52
N ARG A 236 -10.02 -5.55 12.13
CA ARG A 236 -11.27 -4.85 11.83
C ARG A 236 -11.07 -3.97 10.60
N PRO A 237 -12.03 -3.91 9.67
CA PRO A 237 -11.91 -2.97 8.56
C PRO A 237 -11.81 -1.53 9.05
N LEU A 238 -10.88 -0.77 8.47
CA LEU A 238 -10.87 0.68 8.59
C LEU A 238 -12.11 1.21 7.86
N CYS A 239 -12.95 1.94 8.59
CA CYS A 239 -14.15 2.55 8.03
C CYS A 239 -13.85 3.98 7.61
N LEU A 240 -14.07 4.29 6.34
CA LEU A 240 -13.96 5.64 5.80
C LEU A 240 -15.37 6.14 5.45
N SER A 241 -15.90 7.02 6.27
CA SER A 241 -17.26 7.57 6.18
C SER A 241 -17.26 8.93 5.49
N SER A 242 -18.32 9.22 4.75
CA SER A 242 -18.48 10.51 4.08
C SER A 242 -18.63 11.64 5.09
N VAL A 243 -17.84 12.71 4.92
CA VAL A 243 -18.03 13.96 5.67
C VAL A 243 -19.15 14.76 5.02
N SER A 244 -20.18 15.11 5.80
CA SER A 244 -21.44 15.65 5.30
C SER A 244 -21.39 17.15 5.05
N SER A 245 -20.55 17.86 5.81
CA SER A 245 -20.48 19.31 5.84
C SER A 245 -19.05 19.81 5.59
N VAL A 246 -18.43 20.46 6.57
CA VAL A 246 -17.08 20.98 6.50
C VAL A 246 -16.11 19.90 6.98
N PRO A 247 -15.20 19.40 6.13
CA PRO A 247 -14.17 18.47 6.56
C PRO A 247 -13.15 19.18 7.45
N CYS A 248 -12.92 18.60 8.62
CA CYS A 248 -11.94 19.05 9.59
C CYS A 248 -10.87 17.98 9.76
N LEU A 249 -9.60 18.39 9.73
CA LEU A 249 -8.47 17.53 10.07
C LEU A 249 -8.22 17.61 11.57
N LEU A 250 -8.57 16.56 12.29
CA LEU A 250 -8.26 16.40 13.71
C LEU A 250 -6.87 15.78 13.84
N VAL A 251 -6.04 16.33 14.71
CA VAL A 251 -4.67 15.86 14.95
C VAL A 251 -4.51 15.54 16.42
N TRP A 252 -4.34 14.26 16.72
CA TRP A 252 -3.97 13.75 18.04
C TRP A 252 -2.45 13.69 18.12
N GLY A 253 -1.89 14.22 19.20
CA GLY A 253 -0.45 14.21 19.43
C GLY A 253 -0.17 13.83 20.87
N ASP A 254 0.72 12.86 21.05
CA ASP A 254 1.26 12.52 22.37
C ASP A 254 2.78 12.40 22.29
N ALA A 255 3.45 12.86 23.34
CA ALA A 255 4.90 12.89 23.40
C ALA A 255 5.41 12.34 24.73
N SER A 256 6.42 11.48 24.64
CA SER A 256 7.15 10.96 25.80
C SER A 256 8.61 11.38 25.73
N TYR A 257 9.23 11.57 26.89
CA TYR A 257 10.64 11.94 26.99
C TYR A 257 11.34 11.08 28.05
N GLU A 258 12.39 10.38 27.65
CA GLU A 258 13.21 9.57 28.55
C GLU A 258 14.41 10.40 29.03
N LEU A 259 14.28 10.98 30.23
CA LEU A 259 15.29 11.90 30.79
C LEU A 259 16.70 11.28 30.88
N ALA A 260 16.80 9.99 31.17
CA ALA A 260 18.06 9.27 31.29
C ALA A 260 18.82 9.16 29.96
N LYS A 261 18.10 8.99 28.85
CA LYS A 261 18.70 8.88 27.50
C LYS A 261 18.71 10.20 26.75
N LYS A 262 17.98 11.20 27.24
CA LYS A 262 17.71 12.48 26.56
C LYS A 262 17.03 12.30 25.21
N GLU A 263 16.21 11.26 25.08
CA GLU A 263 15.49 10.92 23.86
C GLU A 263 14.00 11.24 24.03
N GLY A 264 13.41 11.88 23.02
CA GLY A 264 11.98 12.14 22.95
C GLY A 264 11.33 11.33 21.84
N ARG A 265 10.07 10.98 22.00
CA ARG A 265 9.24 10.35 20.97
C ARG A 265 7.93 11.11 20.86
N LEU A 266 7.52 11.38 19.64
CA LEU A 266 6.25 12.00 19.30
C LEU A 266 5.45 10.99 18.48
N GLY A 267 4.25 10.66 18.96
CA GLY A 267 3.22 9.98 18.18
C GLY A 267 2.22 11.01 17.68
N ILE A 268 1.84 10.90 16.41
CA ILE A 268 0.76 11.69 15.83
C ILE A 268 -0.21 10.72 15.15
N GLU A 269 -1.50 10.94 15.39
CA GLU A 269 -2.58 10.33 14.63
C GLU A 269 -3.44 11.45 14.04
N MET A 270 -3.85 11.30 12.79
CA MET A 270 -4.70 12.28 12.11
C MET A 270 -6.02 11.62 11.72
N GLN A 271 -7.11 12.37 11.79
CA GLN A 271 -8.44 11.89 11.43
C GLN A 271 -9.18 12.96 10.63
N LEU A 272 -9.94 12.54 9.61
CA LEU A 272 -10.83 13.43 8.89
C LEU A 272 -12.24 13.31 9.46
N VAL A 273 -12.74 14.36 10.07
CA VAL A 273 -14.05 14.37 10.74
C VAL A 273 -14.95 15.47 10.19
N ASP A 274 -16.25 15.33 10.38
CA ASP A 274 -17.19 16.41 10.18
C ASP A 274 -17.07 17.44 11.32
N GLU A 275 -17.25 18.72 11.01
CA GLU A 275 -17.22 19.79 12.01
C GLU A 275 -18.18 19.52 13.19
N SER A 276 -19.32 18.87 12.94
CA SER A 276 -20.28 18.52 13.99
C SER A 276 -19.75 17.48 15.00
N GLU A 277 -18.78 16.65 14.62
CA GLU A 277 -18.19 15.61 15.48
C GLU A 277 -17.21 16.21 16.50
N ILE A 278 -16.63 17.37 16.20
CA ILE A 278 -15.69 18.09 17.09
C ILE A 278 -16.35 18.45 18.43
N ALA A 279 -17.67 18.60 18.46
CA ALA A 279 -18.41 18.92 19.69
C ALA A 279 -18.30 17.82 20.77
N ASN A 280 -17.93 16.59 20.40
CA ASN A 280 -17.75 15.49 21.34
C ASN A 280 -16.60 14.57 20.93
N LEU A 281 -15.37 15.02 21.22
CA LEU A 281 -14.14 14.29 20.91
C LEU A 281 -14.08 12.88 21.54
N GLU A 282 -14.77 12.62 22.65
CA GLU A 282 -14.77 11.30 23.31
C GLU A 282 -15.54 10.23 22.52
N LYS A 283 -16.38 10.63 21.57
CA LYS A 283 -17.14 9.71 20.70
C LYS A 283 -16.42 9.38 19.39
N ILE A 284 -15.34 10.08 19.09
CA ILE A 284 -14.57 9.86 17.86
C ILE A 284 -13.78 8.55 18.06
N ASN A 285 -14.09 7.57 17.22
CA ASN A 285 -13.41 6.26 17.18
C ASN A 285 -12.25 6.31 16.16
N GLU A 286 -11.71 5.17 15.75
CA GLU A 286 -10.64 5.07 14.73
C GLU A 286 -11.15 5.21 13.28
N ASP A 287 -12.44 5.54 13.07
CA ASP A 287 -12.97 5.75 11.73
C ASP A 287 -12.35 7.02 11.12
N ASN A 288 -12.17 7.02 9.80
CA ASN A 288 -11.49 8.10 9.09
C ASN A 288 -10.06 8.40 9.56
N THR A 289 -9.40 7.50 10.29
CA THR A 289 -7.97 7.63 10.61
C THR A 289 -7.12 7.60 9.33
N VAL A 290 -6.23 8.59 9.23
CA VAL A 290 -5.28 8.78 8.14
C VAL A 290 -3.85 8.88 8.70
N PHE A 291 -2.87 8.31 7.99
CA PHE A 291 -1.45 8.28 8.38
C PHE A 291 -0.59 9.20 7.52
#